data_AF-A0A1Z9PP35-F1
#
_entry.id   AF-A0A1Z9PP35-F1
#
_cell.length_a   1.000
_cell.length_b   1.000
_cell.length_c   1.000
_cell.angle_alpha   90.00
_cell.angle_beta   90.00
_cell.angle_gamma   90.00
#
_symmetry.space_group_name_H-M   'P 1'
#
loop_
_entity.id
_entity.type
_entity.pdbx_description
1 polymer ?
#
loop_
_entity_poly.entity_id
_entity_poly.type
_entity_poly.pdbx_seq_one_letter_code
_entity_poly.pdbx_strand_id
1 'polypeptide(L)' 'MIPVEGHKNLFRDPETGAILDNDTNAYSQYINKKNRNADQKAELDEMKKDIDEIKSLLQQLVNHKT' A
#
# COMPACT_ATOMS: atom_id res chain seq x y z
N MET A 1 -4.04 18.67 26.12
CA MET A 1 -2.97 17.76 25.65
C MET A 1 -1.64 18.21 26.23
N ILE A 2 -0.84 17.28 26.76
CA ILE A 2 0.44 17.54 27.43
C ILE A 2 1.56 17.02 26.52
N PRO A 3 2.56 17.82 26.12
CA PRO A 3 3.65 17.34 25.26
C PRO A 3 4.47 16.25 25.97
N VAL A 4 4.91 15.24 25.23
CA VAL A 4 5.83 14.21 25.74
C VAL A 4 7.26 14.70 25.59
N GLU A 5 8.03 14.66 26.68
CA GLU A 5 9.41 15.13 26.69
C GLU A 5 10.28 14.38 25.66
N GLY A 6 11.09 15.12 24.90
CA GLY A 6 11.94 14.58 23.84
C GLY A 6 11.20 14.22 22.53
N HIS A 7 9.86 14.31 22.48
CA HIS A 7 9.07 13.89 21.33
C HIS A 7 8.17 15.02 20.80
N LYS A 8 8.61 15.66 19.71
CA LYS A 8 7.94 16.83 19.11
C LYS A 8 6.46 16.60 18.75
N ASN A 9 6.12 15.40 18.29
CA ASN A 9 4.79 15.10 17.74
C ASN A 9 3.91 14.27 18.69
N LEU A 10 4.43 13.87 19.86
CA LEU A 10 3.70 13.03 20.80
C LEU A 10 3.10 13.87 21.93
N PHE A 11 1.82 13.62 22.19
CA PHE A 11 1.04 14.31 23.22
C PHE A 11 0.29 13.32 24.09
N ARG A 12 0.31 13.53 25.40
CA ARG A 12 -0.51 12.81 26.35
C ARG A 12 -1.87 13.48 26.49
N ASP A 13 -2.93 12.69 26.33
CA ASP A 13 -4.29 13.09 26.68
C ASP A 13 -4.44 13.16 28.21
N PRO A 14 -4.81 14.32 28.78
CA PRO A 14 -4.95 14.47 30.23
C PRO A 14 -6.10 13.66 30.85
N GLU A 15 -7.13 13.28 30.08
CA GLU A 15 -8.28 12.53 30.62
C GLU A 15 -8.01 11.03 30.68
N THR A 16 -7.48 10.47 29.59
CA THR A 16 -7.26 9.02 29.44
C THR A 16 -5.83 8.59 29.73
N GLY A 17 -4.87 9.53 29.71
CA GLY A 17 -3.44 9.22 29.79
C GLY A 17 -2.84 8.64 28.51
N ALA A 18 -3.62 8.46 27.44
CA ALA A 18 -3.17 7.93 26.15
C ALA A 18 -2.11 8.85 25.52
N ILE A 19 -1.12 8.25 24.84
CA ILE A 19 -0.12 8.99 24.05
C ILE A 19 -0.57 8.96 22.59
N LEU A 20 -0.72 10.14 21.99
CA LEU A 20 -1.22 10.35 20.64
C LEU A 20 -0.14 11.02 19.79
N ASP A 21 0.08 10.49 18.60
CA ASP A 21 0.89 11.12 17.57
C ASP A 21 0.03 12.11 16.78
N ASN A 22 0.47 13.36 16.68
CA ASN A 22 -0.22 14.43 15.96
C ASN A 22 0.49 14.80 14.64
N ASP A 23 1.47 14.00 14.17
CA ASP A 23 2.11 14.21 12.87
C ASP A 23 1.22 13.72 11.72
N THR A 24 0.24 14.55 11.37
CA THR A 24 -0.67 14.31 10.26
C THR A 24 0.05 14.25 8.91
N ASN A 25 1.20 14.92 8.77
CA ASN A 25 1.99 14.92 7.56
C ASN A 25 2.71 13.57 7.36
N ALA A 26 3.40 13.09 8.39
CA ALA A 26 4.05 11.78 8.35
C ALA A 26 3.03 10.66 8.14
N TYR A 27 1.88 10.74 8.81
CA TYR A 27 0.78 9.80 8.60
C TYR A 27 0.28 9.82 7.15
N SER A 28 0.01 11.01 6.59
CA SER A 28 -0.45 11.14 5.20
C SER A 28 0.57 10.60 4.21
N GLN A 29 1.86 10.88 4.41
CA GLN A 29 2.93 10.33 3.58
C GLN A 29 3.00 8.80 3.64
N TYR A 30 2.85 8.22 4.84
CA TYR A 30 2.80 6.77 5.01
C TYR A 30 1.62 6.14 4.24
N ILE A 31 0.42 6.71 4.37
CA ILE A 31 -0.77 6.22 3.65
C ILE A 31 -0.58 6.32 2.14
N ASN A 32 -0.07 7.44 1.64
CA ASN A 32 0.22 7.61 0.21
C ASN A 32 1.22 6.57 -0.31
N LYS A 33 2.29 6.30 0.45
CA LYS A 33 3.27 5.26 0.10
C LYS A 33 2.64 3.87 0.10
N LYS A 34 1.81 3.57 1.11
CA LYS A 34 1.10 2.30 1.21
C LYS A 34 0.18 2.08 0.02
N ASN A 35 -0.61 3.08 -0.36
CA ASN A 35 -1.52 3.02 -1.51
C ASN A 35 -0.76 2.83 -2.81
N ARG A 36 0.30 3.63 -3.05
CA ARG A 36 1.15 3.48 -4.24
C ARG A 36 1.73 2.07 -4.37
N ASN A 37 2.18 1.47 -3.27
CA ASN A 37 2.70 0.10 -3.28
C ASN A 37 1.59 -0.93 -3.58
N ALA A 38 0.37 -0.70 -3.10
CA ALA A 38 -0.77 -1.55 -3.39
C ALA A 38 -1.18 -1.45 -4.86
N ASP A 39 -1.23 -0.24 -5.41
CA ASP A 39 -1.53 0.01 -6.83
C ASP A 39 -0.49 -0.65 -7.74
N GLN A 40 0.80 -0.46 -7.44
CA GLN A 40 1.89 -1.13 -8.16
C GLN A 40 1.78 -2.66 -8.12
N LYS A 41 1.37 -3.22 -6.97
CA LYS A 41 1.15 -4.66 -6.86
C LYS A 41 -0.04 -5.11 -7.72
N ALA A 42 -1.13 -4.35 -7.72
CA ALA A 42 -2.31 -4.65 -8.52
C ALA A 42 -1.97 -4.62 -10.03
N GLU A 43 -1.24 -3.61 -10.50
CA GLU A 43 -0.75 -3.52 -11.88
C GLU A 43 0.12 -4.73 -12.26
N LEU A 44 1.05 -5.14 -11.38
CA LEU A 44 1.88 -6.33 -11.62
C LEU A 44 1.07 -7.62 -11.70
N ASP A 45 0.03 -7.75 -10.88
CA ASP A 45 -0.81 -8.95 -10.86
C ASP A 45 -1.75 -8.97 -12.09
N GLU A 46 -2.20 -7.82 -12.58
CA GLU A 46 -2.93 -7.68 -13.86
C GLU A 46 -2.04 -8.05 -15.05
N MET A 47 -0.82 -7.49 -15.15
CA MET A 47 0.12 -7.85 -16.24
C MET A 47 0.43 -9.35 -16.28
N LYS A 48 0.56 -10.02 -15.11
CA LYS A 48 0.77 -11.47 -15.07
C LYS A 48 -0.42 -12.23 -15.66
N LYS A 49 -1.64 -11.80 -15.33
CA LYS A 49 -2.86 -12.39 -15.87
C LYS A 49 -2.91 -12.25 -17.39
N ASP A 50 -2.62 -11.06 -17.90
CA ASP A 50 -2.58 -10.81 -19.35
C ASP A 50 -1.53 -11.69 -20.04
N ILE A 51 -0.35 -11.83 -19.42
CA ILE A 51 0.72 -12.71 -19.92
C ILE A 51 0.28 -14.18 -19.95
N ASP A 52 -0.44 -14.64 -18.92
CA ASP A 52 -0.97 -16.01 -18.87
C ASP A 52 -2.07 -16.24 -19.91
N GLU A 53 -2.92 -15.24 -20.16
CA GLU A 53 -3.92 -15.27 -21.23
C GLU A 53 -3.27 -15.33 -22.61
N ILE A 54 -2.27 -14.49 -22.88
CA ILE A 54 -1.50 -14.52 -24.14
C ILE A 54 -0.87 -15.91 -24.33
N LYS A 55 -0.25 -16.48 -23.29
CA LYS A 55 0.32 -17.84 -23.36
C LYS A 55 -0.73 -18.89 -23.69
N SER A 56 -1.92 -18.81 -23.10
CA SER A 56 -3.04 -19.71 -23.41
C SER A 56 -3.49 -19.60 -24.87
N LEU A 57 -3.67 -18.37 -25.37
CA LEU A 57 -4.04 -18.13 -26.76
C LEU A 57 -2.99 -18.67 -27.73
N LEU A 58 -1.69 -18.46 -27.44
CA LEU A 58 -0.61 -19.01 -28.25
C LEU A 58 -0.60 -20.55 -28.26
N GLN A 59 -0.82 -21.20 -27.13
CA GLN A 59 -0.93 -22.66 -27.06
C GLN A 59 -2.10 -23.18 -27.89
N GLN A 60 -3.26 -22.50 -27.85
CA GLN A 60 -4.40 -22.86 -28.68
C GLN A 60 -4.06 -22.76 -30.17
N LEU A 61 -3.40 -21.68 -30.60
CA LEU A 61 -2.98 -21.50 -31.99
C LEU A 61 -2.00 -22.58 -32.47
N VAL A 62 -1.04 -22.97 -31.62
CA VAL A 62 -0.07 -24.04 -31.94
C VAL A 62 -0.77 -25.39 -32.04
N ASN A 63 -1.66 -25.70 -31.10
CA ASN A 63 -2.36 -26.98 -31.05
C ASN A 63 -3.39 -27.14 -32.19
N HIS A 64 -3.95 -26.03 -32.69
CA HIS A 64 -4.93 -26.04 -33.78
C HIS A 64 -4.30 -26.25 -35.18
N LYS A 65 -2.96 -26.21 -35.30
CA LYS A 65 -2.21 -26.40 -36.55
C LYS A 65 -1.83 -27.85 -36.87
N THR A 66 -2.40 -28.81 -36.15
CA THR A 66 -2.30 -30.26 -36.38
C THR A 66 -3.69 -30.83 -36.57
#